data_AF-A0A967NBF3-F1
#
_entry.id   AF-A0A967NBF3-F1
#
_cell.length_a   1.000
_cell.length_b   1.000
_cell.length_c   1.000
_cell.angle_alpha   90.00
_cell.angle_beta   90.00
_cell.angle_gamma   90.00
#
_symmetry.space_group_name_H-M   'P 1'
#
loop_
_entity.id
_entity.type
_entity.pdbx_description
1 polymer ?
#
loop_
_entity_poly.entity_id
_entity_poly.type
_entity_poly.pdbx_seq_one_letter_code
_entity_poly.pdbx_strand_id
1 'polypeptide(L)' 'AVLALQVPDSAEALASRVEIVRTEYGVPHILAEDLEAMGFALGWVQSEDYGDHVAVGMVKNRGTYARHVGRD' A
#
# COMPACT_ATOMS: atom_id res chain seq x y z
N ALA A 1 32.52 -9.55 -1.32
CA ALA A 1 31.05 -9.52 -1.44
C ALA A 1 30.61 -8.13 -1.02
N VAL A 2 30.12 -7.32 -1.97
CA VAL A 2 29.53 -6.02 -1.63
C VAL A 2 28.26 -6.36 -0.86
N LEU A 3 28.26 -6.13 0.46
CA LEU A 3 27.01 -6.02 1.20
C LEU A 3 26.22 -4.95 0.47
N ALA A 4 25.20 -5.35 -0.28
CA ALA A 4 24.23 -4.41 -0.80
C ALA A 4 23.78 -3.57 0.39
N LEU A 5 23.89 -2.24 0.26
CA LEU A 5 23.29 -1.32 1.22
C LEU A 5 21.81 -1.76 1.32
N GLN A 6 21.43 -2.43 2.41
CA GLN A 6 20.03 -2.68 2.68
C GLN A 6 19.44 -1.32 2.98
N VAL A 7 18.72 -0.75 2.01
CA VAL A 7 17.91 0.44 2.24
C VAL A 7 16.84 0.00 3.24
N PRO A 8 16.86 0.52 4.47
CA PRO A 8 16.02 -0.01 5.55
C PRO A 8 14.52 0.07 5.25
N ASP A 9 14.17 0.99 4.33
CA ASP A 9 12.80 1.28 3.93
C ASP A 9 12.54 0.89 2.46
N SER A 10 13.34 -0.04 1.90
CA SER A 10 12.97 -0.65 0.61
C SER A 10 11.66 -1.42 0.76
N ALA A 11 10.95 -1.64 -0.34
CA ALA A 11 9.72 -2.41 -0.32
C ALA A 11 9.95 -3.83 0.21
N GLU A 12 11.06 -4.49 -0.16
CA GLU A 12 11.44 -5.80 0.37
C GLU A 12 11.74 -5.77 1.86
N ALA A 13 12.45 -4.74 2.33
CA ALA A 13 12.77 -4.58 3.75
C ALA A 13 11.50 -4.35 4.57
N LEU A 14 10.60 -3.49 4.12
CA LEU A 14 9.31 -3.25 4.78
C LEU A 14 8.41 -4.48 4.76
N ALA A 15 8.32 -5.18 3.62
CA ALA A 15 7.52 -6.40 3.48
C ALA A 15 8.01 -7.52 4.43
N SER A 16 9.32 -7.61 4.68
CA SER A 16 9.88 -8.61 5.60
C SER A 16 9.50 -8.41 7.08
N ARG A 17 9.04 -7.21 7.45
CA ARG A 17 8.62 -6.84 8.82
C ARG A 17 7.10 -6.95 9.05
N VAL A 18 6.39 -7.62 8.14
CA VAL A 18 4.92 -7.66 8.10
C VAL A 18 4.42 -9.08 7.89
N GLU A 19 3.38 -9.45 8.64
CA GLU A 19 2.53 -10.61 8.36
C GLU A 19 1.09 -10.13 8.10
N ILE A 20 0.49 -10.62 7.02
CA ILE A 20 -0.90 -10.33 6.66
C ILE A 20 -1.67 -11.66 6.66
N VAL A 21 -2.61 -11.80 7.59
CA VAL A 21 -3.52 -12.95 7.65
C VAL A 21 -4.89 -12.51 7.19
N ARG A 22 -5.42 -13.17 6.17
CA ARG A 22 -6.81 -12.96 5.73
C ARG A 22 -7.73 -13.97 6.41
N THR A 23 -8.85 -13.48 6.91
CA THR A 23 -9.89 -14.29 7.56
C THR A 23 -11.12 -14.41 6.68
N GLU A 24 -12.25 -14.89 7.22
CA GLU A 24 -13.51 -14.96 6.49
C GLU A 24 -13.85 -13.61 5.81
N TYR A 25 -14.43 -13.66 4.61
CA TYR A 25 -14.68 -12.50 3.74
C TYR A 25 -13.42 -11.75 3.28
N GLY A 26 -12.22 -12.29 3.53
CA GLY A 26 -10.95 -11.71 3.09
C GLY A 26 -10.44 -10.59 3.98
N VAL A 27 -11.05 -10.33 5.16
CA VAL A 27 -10.65 -9.23 6.05
C VAL A 27 -9.17 -9.38 6.45
N PRO A 28 -8.30 -8.40 6.14
CA PRO A 28 -6.89 -8.48 6.46
C PRO A 28 -6.63 -8.08 7.92
N HIS A 29 -5.89 -8.93 8.64
CA HIS A 29 -5.31 -8.63 9.95
C HIS A 29 -3.80 -8.44 9.75
N ILE A 30 -3.31 -7.25 10.07
CA ILE A 30 -1.91 -6.86 9.84
C ILE A 30 -1.16 -6.92 11.18
N LEU A 31 -0.12 -7.73 11.23
CA LEU A 31 0.89 -7.69 12.27
C LEU A 31 2.16 -7.08 11.67
N ALA A 32 2.75 -6.08 12.33
CA ALA A 32 3.95 -5.41 11.86
C ALA A 32 4.89 -5.08 13.03
N GLU A 33 6.19 -5.06 12.76
CA GLU A 33 7.21 -4.75 13.78
C GLU A 33 7.21 -3.27 14.21
N ASP A 34 6.82 -2.36 13.30
CA ASP A 34 6.78 -0.92 13.53
C ASP A 34 5.68 -0.24 12.69
N LEU A 35 5.43 1.05 12.96
CA LEU A 35 4.37 1.82 12.27
C LEU A 35 4.67 2.07 10.79
N GLU A 36 5.92 2.06 10.38
CA GLU A 36 6.30 2.30 8.99
C GLU A 36 5.98 1.07 8.14
N ALA A 37 6.39 -0.11 8.61
CA ALA A 37 6.02 -1.41 8.05
C ALA A 37 4.49 -1.61 8.06
N MET A 38 3.81 -1.22 9.14
CA MET A 38 2.35 -1.24 9.21
C MET A 38 1.72 -0.35 8.12
N GLY A 39 2.24 0.87 7.93
CA GLY A 39 1.75 1.80 6.90
C GLY A 39 1.94 1.25 5.49
N PHE A 40 3.08 0.63 5.22
CA PHE A 40 3.35 -0.07 3.97
C PHE A 40 2.33 -1.19 3.71
N ALA A 41 2.11 -2.07 4.68
CA ALA A 41 1.15 -3.16 4.60
C ALA A 41 -0.29 -2.66 4.39
N LEU A 42 -0.68 -1.61 5.10
CA LEU A 42 -1.99 -1.00 4.98
C LEU A 42 -2.22 -0.42 3.58
N GLY A 43 -1.21 0.22 3.00
CA GLY A 43 -1.25 0.69 1.61
C GLY A 43 -1.39 -0.45 0.61
N TRP A 44 -0.66 -1.56 0.84
CA TRP A 44 -0.74 -2.77 0.02
C TRP A 44 -2.14 -3.37 0.01
N VAL A 45 -2.70 -3.71 1.19
CA VAL A 45 -4.02 -4.40 1.26
C VAL A 45 -5.14 -3.54 0.70
N GLN A 46 -5.10 -2.21 0.91
CA GLN A 46 -6.09 -1.32 0.31
C GLN A 46 -5.98 -1.31 -1.22
N SER A 47 -4.76 -1.30 -1.75
CA SER A 47 -4.55 -1.32 -3.19
C SER A 47 -4.93 -2.67 -3.82
N GLU A 48 -4.69 -3.78 -3.12
CA GLU A 48 -5.08 -5.12 -3.55
C GLU A 48 -6.61 -5.30 -3.56
N ASP A 49 -7.30 -4.87 -2.50
CA ASP A 49 -8.73 -5.14 -2.32
C ASP A 49 -9.62 -4.14 -3.07
N TYR A 50 -9.20 -2.88 -3.17
CA TYR A 50 -9.99 -1.81 -3.79
C TYR A 50 -9.43 -1.33 -5.13
N GLY A 51 -8.26 -1.82 -5.54
CA GLY A 51 -7.70 -1.58 -6.86
C GLY A 51 -7.66 -0.10 -7.25
N ASP A 52 -8.28 0.22 -8.38
CA ASP A 52 -8.30 1.56 -8.95
C ASP A 52 -9.05 2.58 -8.08
N HIS A 53 -9.97 2.17 -7.21
CA HIS A 53 -10.69 3.08 -6.31
C HIS A 53 -9.75 3.90 -5.43
N VAL A 54 -8.65 3.30 -4.94
CA VAL A 54 -7.64 4.00 -4.15
C VAL A 54 -6.98 5.09 -4.99
N ALA A 55 -6.46 4.72 -6.16
CA ALA A 55 -5.75 5.63 -7.06
C ALA A 55 -6.67 6.76 -7.58
N VAL A 56 -7.89 6.41 -8.02
CA VAL A 56 -8.89 7.36 -8.50
C VAL A 56 -9.32 8.30 -7.37
N GLY A 57 -9.52 7.80 -6.16
CA GLY A 57 -9.82 8.61 -4.98
C GLY A 57 -8.74 9.66 -4.72
N MET A 58 -7.47 9.28 -4.83
CA MET A 58 -6.36 10.21 -4.72
C MET A 58 -6.35 11.30 -5.81
N VAL A 59 -6.65 10.95 -7.06
CA VAL A 59 -6.73 11.92 -8.18
C VAL A 59 -7.91 12.88 -7.99
N LYS A 60 -9.07 12.36 -7.57
CA LYS A 60 -10.26 13.17 -7.24
C LYS A 60 -9.96 14.16 -6.13
N ASN A 61 -9.33 13.70 -5.04
CA ASN A 61 -9.00 14.54 -3.89
C ASN A 61 -7.93 15.61 -4.22
N ARG A 62 -7.11 15.39 -5.26
CA ARG A 62 -6.17 16.41 -5.77
C ARG A 62 -6.83 17.44 -6.69
N GLY A 63 -8.13 17.30 -7.00
CA GLY A 63 -8.85 18.20 -7.90
C GLY A 63 -8.42 18.08 -9.37
N THR A 64 -7.69 17.03 -9.74
CA THR A 64 -7.15 16.86 -11.10
C THR A 64 -7.92 15.84 -11.93
N TYR A 65 -9.02 15.29 -11.42
CA TYR A 65 -9.76 14.21 -12.08
C TYR A 65 -10.22 14.54 -13.50
N ALA A 66 -10.75 15.74 -13.74
CA ALA A 66 -11.18 16.19 -15.06
C ALA A 66 -10.07 16.20 -16.13
N ARG A 67 -8.79 16.22 -15.73
CA ARG A 67 -7.65 16.09 -16.66
C ARG A 67 -7.61 14.70 -17.32
N HIS A 68 -8.08 13.68 -16.62
CA HIS A 68 -8.00 12.29 -17.04
C HIS A 68 -9.30 11.80 -17.69
N VAL A 69 -10.45 12.34 -17.28
CA VAL A 69 -11.77 11.87 -17.75
C VAL A 69 -12.54 12.89 -18.60
N GLY A 70 -12.09 14.14 -18.68
CA GLY A 70 -12.80 15.21 -19.39
C GLY A 70 -13.75 16.01 -18.50
N ARG A 71 -14.54 16.88 -19.13
CA ARG A 71 -15.45 17.83 -18.46
C ARG A 71 -16.72 17.17 -17.95
N ASP A 72 -17.24 16.21 -18.70
CA ASP A 72 -18.31 15.23 -18.44
C ASP A 72 -18.54 14.49 -19.76
#